data_AF-A0A1S1MP15-F1
#
_entry.id   AF-A0A1S1MP15-F1
#
_cell.length_a   1.000
_cell.length_b   1.000
_cell.length_c   1.000
_cell.angle_alpha   90.00
_cell.angle_beta   90.00
_cell.angle_gamma   90.00
#
_symmetry.space_group_name_H-M   'P 1'
#
loop_
_entity.id
_entity.type
_entity.pdbx_description
1 polymer ?
#
loop_
_entity_poly.entity_id
_entity_poly.type
_entity_poly.pdbx_seq_one_letter_code
_entity_poly.pdbx_strand_id
1 'polypeptide(L)'
;MIELNGLLVAPLMMTTLVGKLTFQAPTTEFYYAREAGVVVESVFEPGNIVQKGDVILKYLTELDRETLQQLNVNQEGFVDYVRRASEQGGSYSSGDILAKISSNTSMGVLLVEGPVFQDASKLKQLWTCLNGLKKRVVVDGVHDNQILLSIKLSESDYSNKVWYQNESQVTLSTNERPCAQ
;
A
#
# COMPACT_ATOMS: atom_id res chain seq x y z
N MET A 1 -24.77 -11.66 31.16
CA MET A 1 -23.90 -11.71 32.35
C MET A 1 -23.58 -13.17 32.56
N ILE A 2 -22.33 -13.59 32.40
CA ILE A 2 -21.90 -14.98 32.57
C ILE A 2 -20.79 -14.92 33.62
N GLU A 3 -21.02 -15.49 34.80
CA GLU A 3 -20.00 -15.62 35.82
C GLU A 3 -19.15 -16.86 35.54
N LEU A 4 -17.85 -16.66 35.32
CA LEU A 4 -16.82 -17.67 35.54
C LEU A 4 -15.78 -17.04 36.47
N ASN A 5 -15.73 -17.51 37.71
CA ASN A 5 -14.65 -17.29 38.68
C ASN A 5 -14.21 -15.83 38.88
N GLY A 6 -15.12 -14.95 39.29
CA GLY A 6 -14.75 -13.66 39.94
C GLY A 6 -13.99 -12.65 39.08
N LEU A 7 -13.78 -12.91 37.79
CA LEU A 7 -13.30 -11.93 36.83
C LEU A 7 -14.51 -11.29 36.13
N LEU A 8 -14.72 -9.99 36.34
CA LEU A 8 -15.60 -9.17 35.51
C LEU A 8 -15.01 -9.12 34.10
N VAL A 9 -15.35 -10.09 33.26
CA VAL A 9 -15.05 -10.03 31.83
C VAL A 9 -16.09 -9.12 31.20
N ALA A 10 -15.72 -7.85 30.98
CA ALA A 10 -16.53 -6.96 30.17
C ALA A 10 -16.79 -7.64 28.82
N PRO A 11 -18.05 -7.74 28.34
CA PRO A 11 -18.30 -8.26 27.01
C PRO A 11 -17.55 -7.36 26.03
N LEU A 12 -16.61 -7.95 25.28
CA LEU A 12 -16.00 -7.30 24.13
C LEU A 12 -17.13 -6.96 23.15
N MET A 13 -17.62 -5.73 23.23
CA MET A 13 -18.60 -5.17 22.30
C MET A 13 -17.98 -5.28 20.90
N MET A 14 -18.49 -6.21 20.09
CA MET A 14 -18.09 -6.30 18.69
C MET A 14 -18.76 -5.16 17.94
N THR A 15 -17.95 -4.17 17.57
CA THR A 15 -18.42 -3.10 16.68
C THR A 15 -18.27 -3.58 15.25
N THR A 16 -19.36 -3.56 14.51
CA THR A 16 -19.41 -3.80 13.07
C THR A 16 -19.83 -2.52 12.37
N LEU A 17 -19.12 -2.18 11.29
CA LEU A 17 -19.44 -1.06 10.42
C LEU A 17 -19.77 -1.62 9.05
N VAL A 18 -20.92 -1.22 8.52
CA VAL A 18 -21.38 -1.64 7.19
C VAL A 18 -21.39 -0.41 6.31
N GLY A 19 -20.90 -0.54 5.09
CA GLY A 19 -20.82 0.58 4.17
C GLY A 19 -20.18 0.25 2.85
N LYS A 20 -20.09 1.24 1.98
CA LYS A 20 -19.43 1.14 0.68
C LYS A 20 -17.95 1.47 0.83
N LEU A 21 -17.08 0.52 0.46
CA LEU A 21 -15.63 0.70 0.53
C LEU A 21 -15.06 0.92 -0.87
N THR A 22 -14.26 1.96 -1.00
CA THR A 22 -13.55 2.28 -2.24
C THR A 22 -12.09 2.49 -1.91
N PHE A 23 -11.22 1.67 -2.50
CA PHE A 23 -9.78 1.86 -2.46
C PHE A 23 -9.31 2.63 -3.68
N GLN A 24 -8.25 3.39 -3.48
CA GLN A 24 -7.51 4.09 -4.54
C GLN A 24 -6.29 3.27 -4.94
N ALA A 25 -5.80 3.50 -6.15
CA ALA A 25 -4.53 2.94 -6.57
C ALA A 25 -3.41 3.34 -5.60
N PRO A 26 -2.48 2.43 -5.28
CA PRO A 26 -1.30 2.79 -4.50
C PRO A 26 -0.57 3.95 -5.16
N THR A 27 -0.02 4.84 -4.32
CA THR A 27 0.72 5.99 -4.83
C THR A 27 1.98 5.53 -5.54
N THR A 28 2.16 5.98 -6.78
CA THR A 28 3.35 5.69 -7.56
C THR A 28 4.33 6.85 -7.49
N GLU A 29 5.58 6.52 -7.16
CA GLU A 29 6.72 7.43 -7.28
C GLU A 29 7.49 7.14 -8.58
N PHE A 30 7.83 8.21 -9.29
CA PHE A 30 8.59 8.17 -10.54
C PHE A 30 9.94 8.82 -10.33
N TYR A 31 11.00 8.14 -10.76
CA TYR A 31 12.37 8.62 -10.69
C TYR A 31 12.82 8.96 -12.10
N TYR A 32 13.02 10.26 -12.36
CA TYR A 32 13.43 10.77 -13.65
C TYR A 32 14.91 11.13 -13.65
N ALA A 33 15.60 10.85 -14.75
CA ALA A 33 16.96 11.31 -14.97
C ALA A 33 16.98 12.83 -15.13
N ARG A 34 17.86 13.52 -14.39
CA ARG A 34 18.04 14.97 -14.54
C ARG A 34 18.94 15.33 -15.72
N GLU A 35 19.80 14.41 -16.11
CA GLU A 35 20.78 14.52 -17.18
C GLU A 35 20.91 13.18 -17.90
N ALA A 36 21.64 13.14 -19.02
CA ALA A 36 21.92 11.90 -19.73
C ALA A 36 23.03 11.09 -19.04
N GLY A 37 23.05 9.79 -19.28
CA GLY A 37 24.04 8.90 -18.68
C GLY A 37 23.83 7.44 -19.01
N VAL A 38 24.41 6.57 -18.18
CA VAL A 38 24.35 5.12 -18.35
C VAL A 38 24.07 4.41 -17.03
N VAL A 39 23.10 3.49 -17.05
CA VAL A 39 22.86 2.55 -15.95
C VAL A 39 23.96 1.51 -15.97
N VAL A 40 24.69 1.40 -14.87
CA VAL A 40 25.76 0.42 -14.67
C VAL A 40 25.20 -0.86 -14.07
N GLU A 41 24.26 -0.73 -13.14
CA GLU A 41 23.69 -1.86 -12.40
C GLU A 41 22.24 -1.56 -12.01
N SER A 42 21.36 -2.53 -12.20
CA SER A 42 20.00 -2.54 -11.66
C SER A 42 19.95 -3.60 -10.57
N VAL A 43 19.69 -3.19 -9.34
CA VAL A 43 19.77 -4.06 -8.16
C VAL A 43 18.50 -4.90 -8.00
N PHE A 44 17.37 -4.35 -8.44
CA PHE A 44 16.06 -5.00 -8.37
C PHE A 44 15.48 -5.17 -9.77
N GLU A 45 14.48 -6.04 -9.88
CA GLU A 45 13.68 -6.27 -11.06
C GLU A 45 12.21 -5.88 -10.84
N PRO A 46 11.44 -5.63 -11.93
CA PRO A 46 10.01 -5.45 -11.82
C PRO A 46 9.34 -6.63 -11.08
N GLY A 47 8.44 -6.31 -10.16
CA GLY A 47 7.77 -7.24 -9.25
C GLY A 47 8.45 -7.40 -7.89
N ASN A 48 9.72 -7.01 -7.74
CA ASN A 48 10.39 -7.09 -6.43
C ASN A 48 9.83 -6.08 -5.43
N ILE A 49 9.95 -6.42 -4.14
CA ILE A 49 9.62 -5.55 -3.01
C ILE A 49 10.87 -4.78 -2.60
N VAL A 50 10.72 -3.48 -2.36
CA VAL A 50 11.78 -2.57 -1.91
C VAL A 50 11.37 -1.86 -0.62
N GLN A 51 12.37 -1.54 0.20
CA GLN A 51 12.23 -0.71 1.39
C GLN A 51 12.75 0.70 1.13
N LYS A 52 12.28 1.66 1.95
CA LYS A 52 12.83 3.01 1.92
C LYS A 52 14.33 2.97 2.25
N GLY A 53 15.12 3.60 1.39
CA GLY A 53 16.58 3.69 1.48
C GLY A 53 17.31 2.67 0.62
N ASP A 54 16.64 1.63 0.12
CA ASP A 54 17.25 0.63 -0.76
C ASP A 54 17.77 1.29 -2.04
N VAL A 55 18.94 0.86 -2.50
CA VAL A 55 19.52 1.31 -3.78
C VAL A 55 18.87 0.50 -4.90
N ILE A 56 18.14 1.17 -5.81
CA ILE A 56 17.44 0.49 -6.90
C ILE A 56 18.28 0.33 -8.16
N LEU A 57 19.14 1.31 -8.45
CA LEU A 57 20.08 1.25 -9.55
C LEU A 57 21.29 2.15 -9.27
N LYS A 58 22.40 1.82 -9.93
CA LYS A 58 23.63 2.61 -9.94
C LYS A 58 23.92 3.08 -11.35
N TYR A 59 24.34 4.33 -11.48
CA TYR A 59 24.48 4.97 -12.77
C TYR A 59 25.66 5.96 -12.80
N LEU A 60 26.14 6.23 -14.01
CA LEU A 60 27.06 7.32 -14.30
C LEU A 60 26.30 8.37 -15.10
N THR A 61 26.73 9.62 -15.01
CA THR A 61 26.16 10.71 -15.80
C THR A 61 27.16 11.19 -16.84
N GLU A 62 26.69 11.92 -17.84
CA GLU A 62 27.61 12.49 -18.84
C GLU A 62 28.53 13.56 -18.24
N LEU A 63 28.07 14.29 -17.21
CA LEU A 63 28.86 15.30 -16.49
C LEU A 63 29.89 14.68 -15.54
N ASP A 64 29.60 13.52 -14.96
CA ASP A 64 30.51 12.78 -14.08
C ASP A 64 30.52 11.29 -14.44
N ARG A 65 31.52 10.93 -15.24
CA ARG A 65 31.72 9.57 -15.77
C ARG A 65 32.56 8.68 -14.86
N GLU A 66 33.07 9.21 -13.75
CA GLU A 66 33.95 8.49 -12.83
C GLU A 66 33.23 8.13 -11.52
N THR A 67 32.33 8.99 -11.05
CA THR A 67 31.61 8.77 -9.79
C THR A 67 30.30 8.00 -10.03
N LEU A 68 30.23 6.79 -9.47
CA LEU A 68 29.02 6.00 -9.50
C LEU A 68 27.95 6.59 -8.57
N GLN A 69 26.89 7.13 -9.16
CA GLN A 69 25.72 7.64 -8.46
C GLN A 69 24.77 6.49 -8.10
N GLN A 70 24.00 6.69 -7.03
CA GLN A 70 23.01 5.73 -6.55
C GLN A 70 21.63 6.36 -6.57
N LEU A 71 20.64 5.61 -7.05
CA LEU A 71 19.25 5.96 -6.90
C LEU A 71 18.68 5.17 -5.73
N ASN A 72 18.21 5.88 -4.70
CA ASN A 72 17.64 5.26 -3.52
C ASN A 72 16.12 5.44 -3.51
N VAL A 73 15.41 4.43 -3.04
CA VAL A 73 13.95 4.45 -2.97
C VAL A 73 13.49 5.28 -1.76
N ASN A 74 12.52 6.16 -1.92
CA ASN A 74 11.99 7.02 -0.85
C ASN A 74 10.80 6.41 -0.09
N GLN A 75 10.22 5.31 -0.59
CA GLN A 75 9.07 4.63 0.00
C GLN A 75 9.18 3.09 -0.07
N GLU A 76 8.53 2.39 0.86
CA GLU A 76 8.36 0.93 0.75
C GLU A 76 7.32 0.62 -0.35
N GLY A 77 7.61 -0.37 -1.19
CA GLY A 77 6.75 -0.63 -2.34
C GLY A 77 7.17 -1.78 -3.24
N PHE A 78 6.56 -1.79 -4.42
CA PHE A 78 6.80 -2.74 -5.50
C PHE A 78 7.46 -2.02 -6.68
N VAL A 79 8.48 -2.65 -7.26
CA VAL A 79 9.12 -2.17 -8.48
C VAL A 79 8.19 -2.43 -9.66
N ASP A 80 7.66 -1.38 -10.27
CA ASP A 80 6.89 -1.51 -11.51
C ASP A 80 7.80 -1.49 -12.73
N TYR A 81 8.87 -0.71 -12.65
CA TYR A 81 9.83 -0.51 -13.72
C TYR A 81 11.17 -0.08 -13.14
N VAL A 82 12.24 -0.54 -13.77
CA VAL A 82 13.61 -0.10 -13.52
C VAL A 82 14.37 -0.21 -14.83
N ARG A 83 15.06 0.85 -15.22
CA ARG A 83 15.90 0.86 -16.41
C ARG A 83 17.03 -0.13 -16.21
N ARG A 84 17.21 -1.04 -17.16
CA ARG A 84 18.24 -2.08 -17.09
C ARG A 84 19.50 -1.71 -17.84
N ALA A 85 20.66 -2.08 -17.29
CA ALA A 85 21.95 -1.94 -17.98
C ALA A 85 21.99 -2.70 -19.33
N SER A 86 21.21 -3.79 -19.45
CA SER A 86 21.09 -4.56 -20.69
C SER A 86 20.24 -3.88 -21.77
N GLU A 87 19.41 -2.91 -21.42
CA GLU A 87 18.51 -2.23 -22.36
C GLU A 87 19.24 -1.06 -23.04
N GLN A 88 19.50 -1.20 -24.36
CA GLN A 88 20.22 -0.19 -25.16
C GLN A 88 21.58 0.20 -24.56
N GLY A 89 22.30 -0.79 -24.01
CA GLY A 89 23.57 -0.56 -23.33
C GLY A 89 23.45 0.31 -22.08
N GLY A 90 22.27 0.37 -21.48
CA GLY A 90 22.00 1.12 -20.25
C GLY A 90 21.89 2.63 -20.44
N SER A 91 22.05 3.14 -21.66
CA SER A 91 22.05 4.58 -21.93
C SER A 91 20.66 5.19 -21.71
N TYR A 92 20.60 6.38 -21.13
CA TYR A 92 19.36 7.14 -20.92
C TYR A 92 19.59 8.63 -21.15
N SER A 93 18.51 9.35 -21.45
CA SER A 93 18.49 10.81 -21.66
C SER A 93 17.94 11.54 -20.43
N SER A 94 18.19 12.86 -20.37
CA SER A 94 17.48 13.72 -19.42
C SER A 94 15.97 13.62 -19.64
N GLY A 95 15.21 13.49 -18.56
CA GLY A 95 13.76 13.28 -18.58
C GLY A 95 13.31 11.83 -18.75
N ASP A 96 14.22 10.88 -19.03
CA ASP A 96 13.86 9.46 -19.06
C ASP A 96 13.48 8.97 -17.66
N ILE A 97 12.53 8.03 -17.61
CA ILE A 97 12.21 7.31 -16.37
C ILE A 97 13.32 6.29 -16.12
N LEU A 98 13.90 6.35 -14.92
CA LEU A 98 14.89 5.39 -14.44
C LEU A 98 14.28 4.30 -13.56
N ALA A 99 13.26 4.66 -12.77
CA ALA A 99 12.51 3.70 -11.97
C ALA A 99 11.08 4.18 -11.71
N LYS A 100 10.19 3.24 -11.46
CA LYS A 100 8.80 3.46 -11.04
C LYS A 100 8.49 2.52 -9.87
N ILE A 101 8.07 3.09 -8.75
CA ILE A 101 7.80 2.36 -7.51
C ILE A 101 6.40 2.67 -7.05
N SER A 102 5.55 1.65 -6.99
CA SER A 102 4.21 1.79 -6.41
C SER A 102 4.25 1.42 -4.94
N SER A 103 3.61 2.22 -4.09
CA SER A 103 3.55 1.96 -2.65
C SER A 103 2.94 0.58 -2.39
N ASN A 104 3.38 -0.07 -1.32
CA ASN A 104 2.70 -1.27 -0.83
C ASN A 104 1.45 -0.95 0.00
N THR A 105 1.05 0.32 0.07
CA THR A 105 -0.11 0.77 0.83
C THR A 105 -1.13 1.38 -0.13
N SER A 106 -2.38 0.95 -0.01
CA SER A 106 -3.52 1.56 -0.70
C SER A 106 -4.39 2.29 0.30
N MET A 107 -4.79 3.51 -0.04
CA MET A 107 -5.71 4.32 0.76
C MET A 107 -7.15 4.07 0.29
N GLY A 108 -8.11 4.12 1.18
CA GLY A 108 -9.51 3.94 0.87
C GLY A 108 -10.44 4.76 1.76
N VAL A 109 -11.69 4.80 1.35
CA VAL A 109 -12.78 5.46 2.07
C VAL A 109 -13.92 4.47 2.23
N LEU A 110 -14.36 4.29 3.47
CA LEU A 110 -15.63 3.63 3.78
C LEU A 110 -16.70 4.69 4.00
N LEU A 111 -17.73 4.69 3.17
CA LEU A 111 -18.97 5.44 3.39
C LEU A 111 -19.91 4.57 4.23
N VAL A 112 -20.08 4.92 5.50
CA VAL A 112 -20.87 4.14 6.46
C VAL A 112 -22.36 4.34 6.21
N GLU A 113 -23.12 3.25 6.23
CA GLU A 113 -24.58 3.27 6.20
C GLU A 113 -25.12 3.50 7.62
N GLY A 114 -25.84 4.60 7.83
CA GLY A 114 -26.42 4.95 9.13
C GLY A 114 -25.57 5.92 9.96
N PRO A 115 -25.96 6.19 11.21
CA PRO A 115 -25.24 7.14 12.06
C PRO A 115 -23.86 6.58 12.41
N VAL A 116 -22.81 7.35 12.11
CA VAL A 116 -21.46 6.98 12.55
C VAL A 116 -21.41 7.01 14.07
N PHE A 117 -20.99 5.88 14.62
CA PHE A 117 -20.87 5.68 16.04
C PHE A 117 -19.91 6.72 16.65
N GLN A 118 -20.29 7.33 17.78
CA GLN A 118 -19.52 8.41 18.42
C GLN A 118 -18.09 7.98 18.83
N ASP A 119 -17.78 6.68 18.88
CA ASP A 119 -16.43 6.18 19.15
C ASP A 119 -15.70 5.59 17.93
N ALA A 120 -16.22 5.74 16.70
CA ALA A 120 -15.52 5.24 15.51
C ALA A 120 -14.11 5.84 15.37
N SER A 121 -13.91 7.07 15.84
CA SER A 121 -12.61 7.76 15.88
C SER A 121 -11.58 7.13 16.82
N LYS A 122 -12.01 6.26 17.76
CA LYS A 122 -11.11 5.52 18.66
C LYS A 122 -10.63 4.20 18.05
N LEU A 123 -11.26 3.75 16.96
CA LEU A 123 -10.87 2.53 16.25
C LEU A 123 -9.56 2.80 15.52
N LYS A 124 -8.56 1.94 15.73
CA LYS A 124 -7.26 2.04 15.03
C LYS A 124 -7.12 1.04 13.89
N GLN A 125 -7.78 -0.11 14.04
CA GLN A 125 -7.66 -1.24 13.12
C GLN A 125 -9.00 -1.96 13.04
N LEU A 126 -9.32 -2.44 11.84
CA LEU A 126 -10.52 -3.20 11.55
C LEU A 126 -10.17 -4.37 10.63
N TRP A 127 -11.06 -5.35 10.61
CA TRP A 127 -11.00 -6.51 9.74
C TRP A 127 -12.14 -6.49 8.75
N THR A 128 -11.83 -6.75 7.48
CA THR A 128 -12.80 -6.91 6.41
C THR A 128 -12.45 -8.14 5.57
N CYS A 129 -13.36 -8.56 4.72
CA CYS A 129 -13.12 -9.56 3.70
C CYS A 129 -13.09 -8.87 2.35
N LEU A 130 -11.99 -9.05 1.62
CA LEU A 130 -11.82 -8.61 0.24
C LEU A 130 -11.48 -9.85 -0.58
N ASN A 131 -12.28 -10.16 -1.61
CA ASN A 131 -12.13 -11.38 -2.42
C ASN A 131 -12.08 -12.69 -1.60
N GLY A 132 -12.90 -12.80 -0.56
CA GLY A 132 -12.90 -13.98 0.32
C GLY A 132 -11.65 -14.12 1.20
N LEU A 133 -10.72 -13.16 1.14
CA LEU A 133 -9.54 -13.12 2.00
C LEU A 133 -9.73 -12.11 3.12
N LYS A 134 -9.33 -12.50 4.33
CA LYS A 134 -9.33 -11.61 5.48
C LYS A 134 -8.25 -10.56 5.32
N LYS A 135 -8.63 -9.31 5.48
CA LYS A 135 -7.73 -8.17 5.38
C LYS A 135 -7.86 -7.29 6.61
N ARG A 136 -6.71 -6.89 7.12
CA ARG A 136 -6.61 -5.89 8.17
C ARG A 136 -6.48 -4.52 7.50
N VAL A 137 -7.31 -3.59 7.92
CA VAL A 137 -7.26 -2.19 7.51
C VAL A 137 -6.94 -1.33 8.73
N VAL A 138 -6.15 -0.30 8.52
CA VAL A 138 -5.84 0.73 9.52
C VAL A 138 -6.84 1.86 9.34
N VAL A 139 -7.30 2.44 10.45
CA VAL A 139 -8.16 3.61 10.45
C VAL A 139 -7.28 4.84 10.58
N ASP A 140 -7.22 5.64 9.51
CA ASP A 140 -6.39 6.84 9.43
C ASP A 140 -7.17 8.09 9.86
N GLY A 141 -8.49 8.06 9.78
CA GLY A 141 -9.34 9.17 10.20
C GLY A 141 -10.83 8.87 10.08
N VAL A 142 -11.64 9.61 10.84
CA VAL A 142 -13.09 9.54 10.80
C VAL A 142 -13.64 10.95 10.66
N HIS A 143 -14.48 11.18 9.66
CA HIS A 143 -15.12 12.46 9.41
C HIS A 143 -16.57 12.23 8.95
N ASP A 144 -17.53 12.73 9.73
CA ASP A 144 -18.96 12.51 9.51
C ASP A 144 -19.30 11.03 9.28
N ASN A 145 -19.79 10.68 8.08
CA ASN A 145 -20.12 9.32 7.66
C ASN A 145 -19.00 8.59 6.90
N GLN A 146 -17.78 9.11 6.95
CA GLN A 146 -16.65 8.62 6.18
C GLN A 146 -15.52 8.17 7.10
N ILE A 147 -14.94 7.02 6.78
CA ILE A 147 -13.75 6.51 7.46
C ILE A 147 -12.65 6.38 6.43
N LEU A 148 -11.55 7.10 6.67
CA LEU A 148 -10.32 6.97 5.91
C LEU A 148 -9.57 5.74 6.42
N LEU A 149 -9.20 4.90 5.47
CA LEU A 149 -8.59 3.60 5.74
C LEU A 149 -7.32 3.44 4.92
N SER A 150 -6.38 2.64 5.42
CA SER A 150 -5.25 2.16 4.65
C SER A 150 -5.09 0.65 4.79
N ILE A 151 -4.61 0.02 3.73
CA ILE A 151 -4.34 -1.40 3.68
C ILE A 151 -2.92 -1.64 3.16
N LYS A 152 -2.15 -2.45 3.89
CA LYS A 152 -0.87 -2.96 3.42
C LYS A 152 -1.12 -4.15 2.49
N LEU A 153 -0.60 -4.05 1.27
CA LEU A 153 -0.75 -5.02 0.20
C LEU A 153 0.37 -6.06 0.29
N SER A 154 0.01 -7.34 0.21
CA SER A 154 0.97 -8.40 -0.12
C SER A 154 1.33 -8.37 -1.60
N GLU A 155 2.36 -9.10 -2.00
CA GLU A 155 2.70 -9.31 -3.42
C GLU A 155 1.53 -9.89 -4.23
N SER A 156 0.77 -10.82 -3.63
CA SER A 156 -0.45 -11.36 -4.23
C SER A 156 -1.56 -10.32 -4.37
N ASP A 157 -1.73 -9.43 -3.38
CA ASP A 157 -2.70 -8.33 -3.48
C ASP A 157 -2.30 -7.34 -4.57
N TYR A 158 -1.00 -7.05 -4.67
CA TYR A 158 -0.41 -6.19 -5.68
C TYR A 158 -0.69 -6.73 -7.09
N SER A 159 -0.33 -7.99 -7.32
CA SER A 159 -0.49 -8.67 -8.61
C SER A 159 -1.96 -8.80 -9.03
N ASN A 160 -2.85 -9.07 -8.07
CA ASN A 160 -4.28 -9.23 -8.32
C ASN A 160 -5.06 -7.90 -8.32
N LYS A 161 -4.38 -6.75 -8.15
CA LYS A 161 -5.02 -5.44 -8.26
C LYS A 161 -6.19 -5.25 -7.28
N VAL A 162 -6.07 -5.77 -6.06
CA VAL A 162 -7.17 -5.81 -5.07
C VAL A 162 -7.78 -4.44 -4.76
N TRP A 163 -7.02 -3.35 -4.92
CA TRP A 163 -7.50 -1.97 -4.71
C TRP A 163 -8.43 -1.44 -5.82
N TYR A 164 -8.47 -2.06 -7.00
CA TYR A 164 -9.37 -1.62 -8.09
C TYR A 164 -10.82 -2.05 -7.86
N GLN A 165 -11.09 -2.83 -6.82
CA GLN A 165 -12.40 -3.38 -6.58
C GLN A 165 -13.24 -2.41 -5.74
N ASN A 166 -14.28 -1.88 -6.39
CA ASN A 166 -15.34 -1.14 -5.72
C ASN A 166 -16.34 -2.15 -5.15
N GLU A 167 -16.14 -2.52 -3.90
CA GLU A 167 -17.10 -3.36 -3.17
C GLU A 167 -18.33 -2.51 -2.84
N SER A 168 -19.49 -2.91 -3.36
CA SER A 168 -20.75 -2.16 -3.18
C SER A 168 -21.18 -2.10 -1.72
N GLN A 169 -20.83 -3.12 -0.92
CA GLN A 169 -21.10 -3.17 0.51
C GLN A 169 -20.10 -4.12 1.19
N VAL A 170 -19.40 -3.63 2.20
CA VAL A 170 -18.48 -4.42 3.03
C VAL A 170 -18.84 -4.31 4.50
N THR A 171 -18.45 -5.33 5.28
CA THR A 171 -18.52 -5.28 6.73
C THR A 171 -17.11 -5.20 7.31
N LEU A 172 -16.85 -4.13 8.05
CA LEU A 172 -15.64 -3.98 8.86
C LEU A 172 -15.96 -4.34 10.31
N SER A 173 -15.08 -5.05 10.99
CA SER A 173 -15.26 -5.48 12.38
C SER A 173 -14.00 -5.28 13.21
N THR A 174 -14.17 -4.99 14.51
CA THR A 174 -13.05 -4.89 15.45
C THR A 174 -12.32 -6.22 15.68
N ASN A 175 -13.01 -7.34 15.45
CA ASN A 175 -12.46 -8.69 15.56
C ASN A 175 -12.34 -9.34 14.18
N GLU A 176 -11.33 -10.19 14.03
CA GLU A 176 -11.18 -11.04 12.85
C GLU A 176 -12.35 -12.02 12.76
N ARG A 177 -12.98 -12.12 11.57
CA ARG A 177 -14.06 -13.06 11.29
C ARG A 177 -13.73 -13.91 10.06
N PRO A 178 -14.28 -15.13 9.95
CA PRO A 178 -14.26 -15.88 8.69
C PRO A 178 -14.92 -15.06 7.56
N CYS A 179 -14.34 -15.12 6.36
CA CYS A 179 -15.03 -14.62 5.19
C CYS A 179 -16.14 -15.60 4.81
N ALA A 180 -17.31 -15.07 4.44
CA ALA A 180 -18.37 -15.90 3.89
C ALA A 180 -17.86 -16.61 2.63
N GLN A 181 -18.19 -17.89 2.49
CA GLN A 181 -17.90 -18.68 1.29
C GLN A 181 -18.84 -18.29 0.16
#